data_AF-D3STI3-F1
#
_entry.id   AF-D3STI3-F1
#
_cell.length_a   1.000
_cell.length_b   1.000
_cell.length_c   1.000
_cell.angle_alpha   90.00
_cell.angle_beta   90.00
_cell.angle_gamma   90.00
#
_symmetry.space_group_name_H-M   'P 1'
#
loop_
_entity.id
_entity.type
_entity.pdbx_description
1 polymer ?
#
loop_
_entity_poly.entity_id
_entity_poly.type
_entity_poly.pdbx_seq_one_letter_code
_entity_poly.pdbx_strand_id
1 'polypeptide(L)'
;MTLEVDTPAPPTLDFVDPNEYEDATISASGTEEIDYRREELQEFLETGAWEEAFDEWRADTDLDEREFSIARDLDLFADFDFFWDDFADRVGYHAPGISEDWQEREYHPELDTWGTVSAINAELTEFGQVVSVILKEEYIDWEAEYEPPEDLPDFD
;
A
#
# COMPACT_ATOMS: atom_id res chain seq x y z
N MET A 1 -1.41 1.12 -21.63
CA MET A 1 -0.97 0.02 -22.53
C MET A 1 -0.58 -1.11 -21.60
N THR A 2 -0.82 -2.38 -21.91
CA THR A 2 -0.44 -3.44 -20.97
C THR A 2 1.08 -3.54 -20.85
N LEU A 3 1.59 -3.50 -19.63
CA LEU A 3 3.00 -3.61 -19.30
C LEU A 3 3.43 -5.09 -19.26
N GLU A 4 4.33 -5.47 -20.17
CA GLU A 4 4.78 -6.86 -20.37
C GLU A 4 5.99 -7.22 -19.47
N VAL A 5 5.80 -7.17 -18.15
CA VAL A 5 6.86 -7.44 -17.16
C VAL A 5 6.45 -8.51 -16.14
N ASP A 6 7.44 -9.13 -15.48
CA ASP A 6 7.21 -10.05 -14.36
C ASP A 6 6.83 -9.31 -13.08
N THR A 7 5.85 -9.85 -12.36
CA THR A 7 5.40 -9.36 -11.05
C THR A 7 6.58 -9.28 -10.06
N PRO A 8 6.80 -8.12 -9.40
CA PRO A 8 7.79 -8.00 -8.34
C PRO A 8 7.34 -8.76 -7.09
N ALA A 9 8.28 -9.07 -6.19
CA ALA A 9 7.92 -9.68 -4.91
C ALA A 9 7.05 -8.71 -4.07
N PRO A 10 6.11 -9.22 -3.26
CA PRO A 10 5.37 -8.39 -2.31
C PRO A 10 6.31 -7.77 -1.27
N PRO A 11 5.91 -6.65 -0.65
CA PRO A 11 6.66 -6.07 0.45
C PRO A 11 6.69 -7.02 1.67
N THR A 12 7.65 -6.77 2.56
CA THR A 12 7.64 -7.35 3.90
C THR A 12 7.06 -6.34 4.87
N LEU A 13 5.93 -6.66 5.49
CA LEU A 13 5.28 -5.81 6.48
C LEU A 13 6.01 -5.96 7.82
N ASP A 14 6.92 -5.04 8.11
CA ASP A 14 7.59 -4.97 9.41
C ASP A 14 6.65 -4.44 10.51
N PHE A 15 6.97 -4.70 11.78
CA PHE A 15 6.31 -3.96 12.87
C PHE A 15 6.77 -2.51 12.83
N VAL A 16 5.85 -1.58 12.53
CA VAL A 16 6.12 -0.14 12.64
C VAL A 16 5.37 0.39 13.86
N ASP A 17 6.08 1.10 14.73
CA ASP A 17 5.44 1.72 15.90
C ASP A 17 4.40 2.71 15.38
N PRO A 18 3.12 2.54 15.76
CA PRO A 18 2.07 3.35 15.20
C PRO A 18 2.19 4.86 15.51
N ASN A 19 3.03 5.24 16.48
CA ASN A 19 3.36 6.63 16.78
C ASN A 19 4.38 7.26 15.81
N GLU A 20 5.00 6.49 14.91
CA GLU A 20 5.93 7.01 13.89
C GLU A 20 5.21 7.64 12.69
N TYR A 21 3.90 7.45 12.56
CA TYR A 21 3.10 8.05 11.49
C TYR A 21 2.36 9.30 11.97
N GLU A 22 2.62 10.45 11.34
CA GLU A 22 1.99 11.73 11.69
C GLU A 22 0.47 11.78 11.43
N ASP A 23 -0.10 10.83 10.67
CA ASP A 23 -1.51 10.78 10.27
C ASP A 23 -2.30 9.58 10.85
N ALA A 24 -1.67 8.71 11.66
CA ALA A 24 -2.34 7.54 12.21
C ALA A 24 -3.09 7.89 13.51
N THR A 25 -4.38 8.21 13.41
CA THR A 25 -5.26 8.27 14.59
C THR A 25 -5.76 6.86 14.91
N ILE A 26 -4.98 6.11 15.69
CA ILE A 26 -5.37 4.73 16.04
C ILE A 26 -6.53 4.70 17.03
N SER A 27 -7.62 4.10 16.55
CA SER A 27 -8.77 3.66 17.35
C SER A 27 -8.33 2.62 18.39
N ALA A 28 -9.09 2.50 19.46
CA ALA A 28 -8.72 1.94 20.76
C ALA A 28 -8.40 0.42 20.83
N SER A 29 -8.18 -0.25 19.71
CA SER A 29 -7.82 -1.67 19.61
C SER A 29 -6.31 -1.81 19.76
N GLY A 30 -5.83 -2.24 20.92
CA GLY A 30 -4.41 -2.17 21.32
C GLY A 30 -3.40 -2.78 20.33
N THR A 31 -2.11 -2.48 20.55
CA THR A 31 -0.96 -2.87 19.72
C THR A 31 -0.95 -4.34 19.30
N GLU A 32 -1.45 -5.26 20.12
CA GLU A 32 -1.49 -6.71 19.83
C GLU A 32 -2.44 -7.07 18.66
N GLU A 33 -3.53 -6.32 18.43
CA GLU A 33 -4.46 -6.56 17.31
C GLU A 33 -3.91 -6.02 15.98
N ILE A 34 -3.15 -4.91 16.06
CA ILE A 34 -2.42 -4.34 14.92
C ILE A 34 -1.39 -5.35 14.40
N ASP A 35 -0.70 -6.04 15.31
CA ASP A 35 0.28 -7.08 14.97
C ASP A 35 -0.36 -8.27 14.25
N TYR A 36 -1.47 -8.78 14.79
CA TYR A 36 -2.18 -9.92 14.19
C TYR A 36 -2.69 -9.60 12.78
N ARG A 37 -3.32 -8.43 12.58
CA ARG A 37 -3.80 -8.03 11.26
C ARG A 37 -2.67 -7.82 10.26
N ARG A 38 -1.49 -7.33 10.68
CA ARG A 38 -0.32 -7.23 9.80
C ARG A 38 0.19 -8.59 9.35
N GLU A 39 0.27 -9.57 10.26
CA GLU A 39 0.69 -10.94 9.91
C GLU A 39 -0.28 -11.57 8.90
N GLU A 40 -1.59 -11.40 9.07
CA GLU A 40 -2.60 -11.88 8.11
C GLU A 40 -2.53 -11.15 6.77
N LEU A 41 -2.34 -9.82 6.78
CA LEU A 41 -2.12 -9.04 5.56
C LEU A 41 -0.90 -9.52 4.78
N GLN A 42 0.21 -9.81 5.47
CA GLN A 42 1.40 -10.39 4.85
C GLN A 42 1.08 -11.73 4.17
N GLU A 43 0.36 -12.63 4.85
CA GLU A 43 -0.02 -13.93 4.28
C GLU A 43 -0.89 -13.77 3.02
N PHE A 44 -1.84 -12.83 3.01
CA PHE A 44 -2.67 -12.57 1.83
C PHE A 44 -1.87 -12.01 0.65
N LEU A 45 -0.95 -11.08 0.91
CA LEU A 45 -0.04 -10.53 -0.10
C LEU A 45 0.82 -11.64 -0.72
N GLU A 46 1.37 -12.54 0.10
CA GLU A 46 2.22 -13.65 -0.37
C GLU A 46 1.43 -14.75 -1.10
N THR A 47 0.16 -14.93 -0.77
CA THR A 47 -0.66 -16.03 -1.29
C THR A 47 -1.36 -15.70 -2.61
N GLY A 48 -1.67 -14.43 -2.88
CA GLY A 48 -2.29 -14.06 -4.16
C GLY A 48 -2.67 -12.60 -4.34
N ALA A 49 -2.99 -11.86 -3.27
CA ALA A 49 -3.54 -10.50 -3.39
C ALA A 49 -2.61 -9.56 -4.16
N TRP A 50 -1.30 -9.71 -3.95
CA TRP A 50 -0.29 -8.92 -4.66
C TRP A 50 -0.20 -9.25 -6.14
N GLU A 51 -0.22 -10.54 -6.50
CA GLU A 51 -0.15 -10.98 -7.90
C GLU A 51 -1.39 -10.53 -8.69
N GLU A 52 -2.57 -10.67 -8.07
CA GLU A 52 -3.84 -10.26 -8.65
C GLU A 52 -3.91 -8.75 -8.86
N ALA A 53 -3.51 -7.97 -7.85
CA ALA A 53 -3.44 -6.52 -7.95
C ALA A 53 -2.43 -6.05 -9.01
N PHE A 54 -1.29 -6.73 -9.12
CA PHE A 54 -0.29 -6.40 -10.12
C PHE A 54 -0.79 -6.68 -11.54
N ASP A 55 -1.50 -7.81 -11.74
CA ASP A 55 -2.09 -8.15 -13.03
C ASP A 55 -3.19 -7.15 -13.45
N GLU A 56 -3.98 -6.65 -12.51
CA GLU A 56 -4.95 -5.58 -12.77
C GLU A 56 -4.24 -4.26 -13.10
N TRP A 57 -3.33 -3.80 -12.24
CA TRP A 57 -2.64 -2.53 -12.42
C TRP A 57 -1.83 -2.49 -13.72
N ARG A 58 -1.07 -3.56 -14.04
CA ARG A 58 -0.22 -3.59 -15.24
C ARG A 58 -1.03 -3.58 -16.54
N ALA A 59 -2.33 -3.90 -16.50
CA ALA A 59 -3.19 -3.86 -17.67
C ALA A 59 -3.43 -2.42 -18.15
N ASP A 60 -3.51 -1.47 -17.22
CA ASP A 60 -3.98 -0.11 -17.45
C ASP A 60 -2.97 0.98 -17.04
N THR A 61 -1.86 0.65 -16.37
CA THR A 61 -0.81 1.61 -15.99
C THR A 61 -0.31 2.47 -17.16
N ASP A 62 0.04 3.72 -16.86
CA ASP A 62 0.74 4.60 -17.78
C ASP A 62 2.27 4.44 -17.73
N LEU A 63 2.82 3.59 -16.85
CA LEU A 63 4.26 3.29 -16.84
C LEU A 63 4.69 2.53 -18.09
N ASP A 64 5.83 2.94 -18.64
CA ASP A 64 6.57 2.13 -19.61
C ASP A 64 7.57 1.17 -18.95
N GLU A 65 8.13 0.25 -19.74
CA GLU A 65 9.10 -0.75 -19.26
C GLU A 65 10.35 -0.13 -18.62
N ARG A 66 10.76 1.06 -19.06
CA ARG A 66 11.92 1.75 -18.50
C ARG A 66 11.58 2.35 -17.14
N GLU A 67 10.45 3.02 -17.02
CA GLU A 67 9.99 3.59 -15.75
C GLU A 67 9.77 2.49 -14.70
N PHE A 68 9.17 1.37 -15.12
CA PHE A 68 9.04 0.19 -14.28
C PHE A 68 10.40 -0.38 -13.85
N SER A 69 11.37 -0.48 -14.78
CA SER A 69 12.72 -0.96 -14.44
C SER A 69 13.37 -0.08 -13.38
N ILE A 70 13.25 1.24 -13.49
CA ILE A 70 13.78 2.18 -12.48
C ILE A 70 13.13 1.93 -11.13
N ALA A 71 11.81 1.79 -11.08
CA ALA A 71 11.09 1.52 -9.83
C ALA A 71 11.53 0.19 -9.19
N ARG A 72 11.77 -0.83 -10.00
CA ARG A 72 12.29 -2.13 -9.56
C ARG A 72 13.73 -2.05 -9.07
N ASP A 73 14.61 -1.36 -9.80
CA ASP A 73 16.03 -1.22 -9.46
C ASP A 73 16.25 -0.40 -8.18
N LEU A 74 15.29 0.45 -7.84
CA LEU A 74 15.22 1.20 -6.58
C LEU A 74 14.52 0.44 -5.45
N ASP A 75 14.13 -0.82 -5.67
CA ASP A 75 13.40 -1.67 -4.71
C ASP A 75 12.07 -1.06 -4.21
N LEU A 76 11.47 -0.12 -4.96
CA LEU A 76 10.27 0.61 -4.51
C LEU A 76 9.10 -0.35 -4.23
N PHE A 77 8.95 -1.43 -4.99
CA PHE A 77 7.89 -2.40 -4.73
C PHE A 77 8.01 -3.11 -3.37
N ALA A 78 9.23 -3.27 -2.86
CA ALA A 78 9.48 -3.89 -1.55
C ALA A 78 9.24 -2.91 -0.38
N ASP A 79 9.28 -1.61 -0.65
CA ASP A 79 9.13 -0.53 0.34
C ASP A 79 7.67 -0.11 0.59
N PHE A 80 6.70 -0.78 -0.04
CA PHE A 80 5.29 -0.57 0.30
C PHE A 80 5.00 -1.03 1.72
N ASP A 81 4.05 -0.34 2.35
CA ASP A 81 3.48 -0.76 3.63
C ASP A 81 1.95 -0.78 3.55
N PHE A 82 1.33 -1.73 4.24
CA PHE A 82 -0.12 -1.93 4.30
C PHE A 82 -0.55 -2.17 5.74
N PHE A 83 -1.71 -1.63 6.10
CA PHE A 83 -2.26 -1.75 7.45
C PHE A 83 -3.78 -1.72 7.45
N TRP A 84 -4.40 -2.30 8.48
CA TRP A 84 -5.83 -2.16 8.69
C TRP A 84 -6.16 -0.80 9.30
N ASP A 85 -7.06 -0.07 8.66
CA ASP A 85 -7.64 1.19 9.14
C ASP A 85 -9.07 0.93 9.62
N ASP A 86 -9.22 0.68 10.93
CA ASP A 86 -10.50 0.42 11.59
C ASP A 86 -11.46 1.61 11.51
N PHE A 87 -10.93 2.84 11.49
CA PHE A 87 -11.77 4.03 11.42
C PHE A 87 -12.42 4.19 10.05
N ALA A 88 -11.71 3.81 8.98
CA ALA A 88 -12.19 3.90 7.61
C ALA A 88 -12.71 2.56 7.03
N ASP A 89 -12.74 1.49 7.84
CA ASP A 89 -13.10 0.12 7.45
C ASP A 89 -12.44 -0.33 6.14
N ARG A 90 -11.12 -0.14 6.03
CA ARG A 90 -10.36 -0.44 4.81
C ARG A 90 -8.92 -0.81 5.11
N VAL A 91 -8.23 -1.29 4.09
CA VAL A 91 -6.76 -1.42 4.13
C VAL A 91 -6.14 -0.07 3.75
N GLY A 92 -5.44 0.56 4.68
CA GLY A 92 -4.57 1.69 4.41
C GLY A 92 -3.24 1.24 3.79
N TYR A 93 -2.58 2.15 3.06
CA TYR A 93 -1.27 1.88 2.47
C TYR A 93 -0.37 3.11 2.51
N HIS A 94 0.94 2.87 2.56
CA HIS A 94 1.96 3.85 2.24
C HIS A 94 2.66 3.44 0.96
N ALA A 95 2.45 4.25 -0.08
CA ALA A 95 3.16 4.09 -1.33
C ALA A 95 4.58 4.69 -1.20
N PRO A 96 5.62 3.96 -1.63
CA PRO A 96 6.95 4.48 -1.72
C PRO A 96 7.07 5.43 -2.91
N GLY A 97 8.15 6.21 -2.93
CA GLY A 97 8.36 7.18 -3.98
C GLY A 97 9.78 7.71 -4.02
N ILE A 98 10.14 8.24 -5.17
CA ILE A 98 11.41 8.90 -5.41
C ILE A 98 11.34 10.31 -4.83
N SER A 99 12.31 10.64 -3.99
CA SER A 99 12.42 11.94 -3.31
C SER A 99 12.69 13.09 -4.28
N GLU A 100 12.25 14.30 -3.93
CA GLU A 100 12.40 15.50 -4.77
C GLU A 100 13.88 15.90 -5.00
N ASP A 101 14.78 15.56 -4.08
CA ASP A 101 16.23 15.82 -4.17
C ASP A 101 16.97 14.82 -5.10
N TRP A 102 16.25 14.13 -6.00
CA TRP A 102 16.80 13.02 -6.78
C TRP A 102 17.99 13.41 -7.67
N GLN A 103 18.00 14.65 -8.15
CA GLN A 103 19.10 15.20 -8.96
C GLN A 103 20.38 15.43 -8.17
N GLU A 104 20.27 15.67 -6.85
CA GLU A 104 21.41 15.96 -5.99
C GLU A 104 22.06 14.68 -5.45
N ARG A 105 21.28 13.60 -5.32
CA ARG A 105 21.72 12.34 -4.69
C ARG A 105 21.97 11.20 -5.68
N GLU A 106 21.80 11.42 -6.98
CA GLU A 106 22.08 10.47 -8.07
C GLU A 106 21.51 9.05 -7.78
N TYR A 107 20.21 8.97 -7.42
CA TYR A 107 19.57 7.70 -7.01
C TYR A 107 19.64 6.61 -8.08
N HIS A 108 19.42 6.99 -9.34
CA HIS A 108 19.44 6.06 -10.46
C HIS A 108 19.98 6.78 -11.72
N PRO A 109 20.88 6.17 -12.51
CA PRO A 109 21.48 6.82 -13.68
C PRO A 109 20.47 7.13 -14.78
N GLU A 110 19.32 6.45 -14.79
CA GLU A 110 18.26 6.66 -15.77
C GLU A 110 17.16 7.61 -15.30
N LEU A 111 17.25 8.16 -14.08
CA LEU A 111 16.41 9.29 -13.69
C LEU A 111 17.01 10.55 -14.32
N ASP A 112 16.34 11.06 -15.35
CA ASP A 112 16.80 12.21 -16.14
C ASP A 112 15.76 13.33 -16.23
N THR A 113 14.49 13.06 -15.89
CA THR A 113 13.42 14.05 -15.94
C THR A 113 12.50 14.00 -14.72
N TRP A 114 11.92 15.15 -14.39
CA TRP A 114 10.82 15.26 -13.42
C TRP A 114 9.57 14.49 -13.86
N GLY A 115 9.35 14.35 -15.17
CA GLY A 115 8.22 13.59 -15.70
C GLY A 115 8.29 12.12 -15.30
N THR A 116 9.46 11.50 -15.46
CA THR A 116 9.75 10.12 -15.05
C THR A 116 9.53 9.91 -13.55
N VAL A 117 10.05 10.81 -12.71
CA VAL A 117 9.85 10.74 -11.25
C VAL A 117 8.38 10.84 -10.88
N SER A 118 7.66 11.79 -11.48
CA SER A 118 6.25 12.01 -11.19
C SER A 118 5.38 10.85 -11.68
N ALA A 119 5.69 10.25 -12.84
CA ALA A 119 4.98 9.11 -13.38
C ALA A 119 5.15 7.90 -12.44
N ILE A 120 6.38 7.56 -12.07
CA ILE A 120 6.67 6.47 -11.12
C ILE A 120 5.92 6.66 -9.81
N ASN A 121 6.01 7.84 -9.18
CA ASN A 121 5.35 8.09 -7.89
C ASN A 121 3.82 8.04 -7.97
N ALA A 122 3.24 8.57 -9.06
CA ALA A 122 1.80 8.53 -9.27
C ALA A 122 1.30 7.08 -9.42
N GLU A 123 1.99 6.31 -10.26
CA GLU A 123 1.60 4.95 -10.58
C GLU A 123 1.81 3.98 -9.41
N LEU A 124 2.85 4.19 -8.58
CA LEU A 124 2.99 3.45 -7.32
C LEU A 124 1.87 3.77 -6.33
N THR A 125 1.37 5.02 -6.32
CA THR A 125 0.22 5.38 -5.49
C THR A 125 -1.04 4.64 -5.97
N GLU A 126 -1.27 4.62 -7.28
CA GLU A 126 -2.41 3.89 -7.88
C GLU A 126 -2.30 2.39 -7.64
N PHE A 127 -1.11 1.81 -7.79
CA PHE A 127 -0.90 0.39 -7.49
C PHE A 127 -1.20 0.05 -6.02
N GLY A 128 -0.73 0.86 -5.07
CA GLY A 128 -1.07 0.69 -3.66
C GLY A 128 -2.58 0.75 -3.39
N GLN A 129 -3.31 1.60 -4.10
CA GLN A 129 -4.76 1.64 -4.04
C GLN A 129 -5.40 0.35 -4.57
N VAL A 130 -4.94 -0.17 -5.71
CA VAL A 130 -5.47 -1.43 -6.28
C VAL A 130 -5.26 -2.60 -5.31
N VAL A 131 -4.06 -2.72 -4.72
CA VAL A 131 -3.77 -3.75 -3.71
C VAL A 131 -4.69 -3.62 -2.49
N SER A 132 -4.87 -2.41 -1.98
CA SER A 132 -5.78 -2.11 -0.86
C SER A 132 -7.22 -2.54 -1.14
N VAL A 133 -7.73 -2.27 -2.34
CA VAL A 133 -9.08 -2.65 -2.77
C VAL A 133 -9.21 -4.16 -2.84
N ILE A 134 -8.30 -4.86 -3.52
CA ILE A 134 -8.33 -6.32 -3.65
C ILE A 134 -8.24 -7.01 -2.28
N LEU A 135 -7.34 -6.55 -1.41
CA LEU A 135 -7.25 -7.10 -0.04
C LEU A 135 -8.59 -7.00 0.69
N LYS A 136 -9.25 -5.84 0.65
CA LYS A 136 -10.53 -5.63 1.33
C LYS A 136 -11.68 -6.41 0.68
N GLU A 137 -11.74 -6.48 -0.65
CA GLU A 137 -12.88 -7.08 -1.35
C GLU A 137 -12.79 -8.61 -1.43
N GLU A 138 -11.59 -9.18 -1.57
CA GLU A 138 -11.42 -10.61 -1.90
C GLU A 138 -10.77 -11.44 -0.78
N TYR A 139 -10.01 -10.82 0.14
CA TYR A 139 -9.22 -11.56 1.14
C TYR A 139 -9.67 -11.31 2.59
N ILE A 140 -10.23 -10.13 2.89
CA ILE A 140 -10.56 -9.72 4.26
C ILE A 140 -12.07 -9.73 4.50
N ASP A 141 -12.51 -10.47 5.52
CA ASP A 141 -13.89 -10.46 6.03
C ASP A 141 -14.02 -9.66 7.35
N TRP A 142 -12.97 -8.92 7.72
CA TRP A 142 -12.99 -8.08 8.93
C TRP A 142 -13.90 -6.86 8.73
N GLU A 143 -14.64 -6.53 9.79
CA GLU A 143 -15.43 -5.31 9.90
C GLU A 143 -14.98 -4.56 11.15
N ALA A 144 -15.06 -3.24 11.12
CA ALA A 144 -14.86 -2.41 12.30
C ALA A 144 -15.87 -2.83 13.40
N GLU A 145 -15.36 -3.19 14.58
CA GLU A 145 -16.19 -3.55 15.72
C GLU A 145 -16.78 -2.28 16.36
N TYR A 146 -17.83 -1.73 15.75
CA TYR A 146 -18.57 -0.62 16.33
C TYR A 146 -19.50 -1.12 17.45
N GLU A 147 -19.09 -0.95 18.70
CA GLU A 147 -19.99 -1.08 19.85
C GLU A 147 -20.73 0.25 20.11
N PRO A 148 -22.05 0.34 19.79
CA PRO A 148 -22.82 1.52 20.15
C PRO A 148 -22.85 1.69 21.68
N PRO A 149 -22.79 2.92 22.19
CA PRO A 149 -22.87 3.15 23.63
C PRO A 149 -24.20 2.61 24.18
N GLU A 150 -24.14 1.83 25.26
CA GLU A 150 -25.31 1.22 25.92
C GLU A 150 -26.33 2.25 26.46
N ASP A 151 -25.96 3.53 26.51
CA ASP A 151 -26.74 4.67 27.02
C ASP A 151 -27.39 5.47 25.87
N LEU A 152 -27.98 4.80 24.87
CA LEU A 152 -28.83 5.48 23.89
C LEU A 152 -30.12 5.94 24.61
N PRO A 153 -30.46 7.24 24.64
CA PRO A 153 -31.69 7.69 25.26
C PRO A 153 -32.91 7.18 24.49
N ASP A 154 -33.84 6.51 25.19
CA ASP A 154 -35.16 6.19 24.64
C ASP A 154 -35.89 7.48 24.25
N PHE A 155 -36.14 7.65 22.95
CA PHE A 155 -37.01 8.71 22.45
C PHE A 155 -38.45 8.17 22.38
N ASP A 156 -39.27 8.54 23.36
CA ASP A 156 -40.75 8.34 23.37
C ASP A 156 -41.47 9.45 22.57
#